data_AF-A0A378V075-F1
#
_entry.id   AF-A0A378V075-F1
#
_cell.length_a   1.000
_cell.length_b   1.000
_cell.length_c   1.000
_cell.angle_alpha   90.00
_cell.angle_beta   90.00
_cell.angle_gamma   90.00
#
_symmetry.space_group_name_H-M   'P 1'
#
loop_
_entity.id
_entity.type
_entity.pdbx_description
1 polymer ?
#
loop_
_entity_poly.entity_id
_entity_poly.type
_entity_poly.pdbx_seq_one_letter_code
_entity_poly.pdbx_strand_id
1 'polypeptide(L)'
;MTGNEMPSATGVRITGDEYQWLHVWRACMEALHHHLTKNTTNPTIAIGVEEPGVGNGDDVVRYRVRPPHVYTQVKYTTDNRTSVGLTYLDDKGIIKKLAATHKILTANGDPVELRLATNRPHDPNDVLLKDRDGRDSRLVPRAAQDGPKSARGKARTAWATAAGTNEAALMALLDDLHFDIAYELKRLHDDVALLMAANGLRSDDNAVDQSTKWVSSRSSPGTADSPWQTSTTPLPR
;
A
#
# COMPACT_ATOMS: atom_id res chain seq x y z
N MET A 1 22.26 16.91 25.39
CA MET A 1 21.34 15.77 25.60
C MET A 1 19.92 16.31 25.65
N THR A 2 19.29 16.47 24.50
CA THR A 2 17.85 16.75 24.43
C THR A 2 17.13 15.41 24.54
N GLY A 3 16.27 15.28 25.53
CA GLY A 3 15.51 14.06 25.78
C GLY A 3 14.76 13.62 24.54
N ASN A 4 14.66 12.31 24.35
CA ASN A 4 13.86 11.68 23.31
C ASN A 4 12.37 11.88 23.65
N GLU A 5 11.90 13.13 23.56
CA GLU A 5 10.49 13.47 23.76
C GLU A 5 9.65 12.79 22.69
N MET A 6 8.59 12.11 23.12
CA MET A 6 7.63 11.53 22.19
C MET A 6 7.06 12.65 21.31
N PRO A 7 7.01 12.49 19.98
CA PRO A 7 6.42 13.48 19.10
C PRO A 7 4.98 13.81 19.53
N SER A 8 4.59 15.08 19.46
CA SER A 8 3.21 15.48 19.72
C SER A 8 2.25 14.77 18.76
N ALA A 9 0.98 14.56 19.16
CA ALA A 9 -0.02 13.91 18.31
C ALA A 9 -0.14 14.58 16.93
N THR A 10 0.00 15.92 16.89
CA THR A 10 0.04 16.69 15.63
C THR A 10 1.28 16.35 14.80
N GLY A 11 2.46 16.23 15.43
CA GLY A 11 3.69 15.82 14.73
C GLY A 11 3.59 14.41 14.16
N VAL A 12 3.03 13.46 14.91
CA VAL A 12 2.78 12.08 14.44
C VAL A 12 1.87 12.08 13.21
N ARG A 13 0.81 12.89 13.22
CA ARG A 13 -0.10 13.00 12.08
C ARG A 13 0.59 13.59 10.85
N ILE A 14 1.32 14.69 11.01
CA ILE A 14 2.05 15.34 9.89
C ILE A 14 3.03 14.36 9.24
N THR A 15 3.83 13.64 10.04
CA THR A 15 4.78 12.65 9.51
C THR A 15 4.07 11.43 8.91
N GLY A 16 2.92 11.05 9.45
CA GLY A 16 2.07 10.01 8.85
C GLY A 16 1.55 10.41 7.47
N ASP A 17 1.05 11.64 7.34
CA ASP A 17 0.60 12.21 6.07
C ASP A 17 1.76 12.25 5.07
N GLU A 18 2.93 12.74 5.49
CA GLU A 18 4.15 12.76 4.67
C GLU A 18 4.55 11.37 4.17
N TYR A 19 4.51 10.35 5.05
CA TYR A 19 4.81 8.97 4.67
C TYR A 19 3.84 8.45 3.60
N GLN A 20 2.54 8.76 3.70
CA GLN A 20 1.55 8.45 2.66
C GLN A 20 1.84 9.20 1.36
N TRP A 21 2.11 10.50 1.42
CA TRP A 21 2.40 11.31 0.23
C TRP A 21 3.68 10.88 -0.49
N LEU A 22 4.68 10.37 0.23
CA LEU A 22 5.86 9.75 -0.39
C LEU A 22 5.51 8.48 -1.16
N HIS A 23 4.61 7.63 -0.65
CA HIS A 23 4.14 6.46 -1.41
C HIS A 23 3.35 6.86 -2.66
N VAL A 24 2.54 7.92 -2.57
CA VAL A 24 1.85 8.48 -3.76
C VAL A 24 2.88 8.99 -4.78
N TRP A 25 3.85 9.79 -4.35
CA TRP A 25 4.84 10.35 -5.24
C TRP A 25 5.75 9.28 -5.85
N ARG A 26 6.14 8.27 -5.07
CA ARG A 26 6.82 7.07 -5.58
C ARG A 26 6.02 6.44 -6.72
N ALA A 27 4.72 6.24 -6.54
CA ALA A 27 3.87 5.66 -7.56
C ALA A 27 3.78 6.52 -8.84
N CYS A 28 3.75 7.84 -8.69
CA CYS A 28 3.87 8.78 -9.82
C CYS A 28 5.21 8.63 -10.56
N MET A 29 6.32 8.50 -9.82
CA MET A 29 7.65 8.31 -10.40
C MET A 29 7.80 6.96 -11.09
N GLU A 30 7.22 5.90 -10.54
CA GLU A 30 7.14 4.59 -11.19
C GLU A 30 6.34 4.67 -12.51
N ALA A 31 5.19 5.36 -12.50
CA ALA A 31 4.38 5.57 -13.70
C ALA A 31 5.12 6.36 -14.79
N LEU A 32 5.79 7.47 -14.40
CA LEU A 32 6.65 8.24 -15.29
C LEU A 32 7.78 7.38 -15.85
N HIS A 33 8.44 6.58 -15.01
CA HIS A 33 9.52 5.71 -15.42
C HIS A 33 9.06 4.68 -16.45
N HIS A 34 7.93 4.01 -16.21
CA HIS A 34 7.32 3.08 -17.18
C HIS A 34 7.00 3.77 -18.51
N HIS A 35 6.49 5.01 -18.46
CA HIS A 35 6.20 5.78 -19.66
C HIS A 35 7.46 6.13 -20.44
N LEU A 36 8.52 6.58 -19.78
CA LEU A 36 9.76 6.99 -20.44
C LEU A 36 10.54 5.80 -21.00
N THR A 37 10.63 4.71 -20.25
CA THR A 37 11.48 3.55 -20.61
C THR A 37 10.77 2.49 -21.43
N LYS A 38 9.43 2.44 -21.41
CA LYS A 38 8.62 1.37 -22.00
C LYS A 38 9.05 -0.04 -21.54
N ASN A 39 9.62 -0.15 -20.35
CA ASN A 39 10.20 -1.39 -19.82
C ASN A 39 9.16 -2.38 -19.24
N THR A 40 7.87 -2.05 -19.29
CA THR A 40 6.78 -2.90 -18.80
C THR A 40 5.66 -2.98 -19.84
N THR A 41 5.07 -4.17 -19.96
CA THR A 41 3.92 -4.43 -20.84
C THR A 41 2.58 -4.07 -20.19
N ASN A 42 2.57 -3.76 -18.89
CA ASN A 42 1.37 -3.32 -18.16
C ASN A 42 1.70 -2.09 -17.28
N PRO A 43 1.94 -0.92 -17.89
CA PRO A 43 2.34 0.28 -17.15
C PRO A 43 1.19 0.81 -16.29
N THR A 44 1.56 1.47 -15.20
CA THR A 44 0.66 2.35 -14.45
C THR A 44 0.30 3.57 -15.29
N ILE A 45 -0.98 3.86 -15.41
CA ILE A 45 -1.53 4.96 -16.22
C ILE A 45 -2.20 6.05 -15.38
N ALA A 46 -2.62 5.74 -14.15
CA ALA A 46 -3.20 6.71 -13.23
C ALA A 46 -2.92 6.30 -11.78
N ILE A 47 -2.86 7.31 -10.91
CA ILE A 47 -2.68 7.15 -9.46
C ILE A 47 -3.91 7.75 -8.77
N GLY A 48 -4.62 6.92 -8.01
CA GLY A 48 -5.71 7.34 -7.13
C GLY A 48 -5.21 7.53 -5.69
N VAL A 49 -5.82 8.46 -4.97
CA VAL A 49 -5.55 8.73 -3.55
C VAL A 49 -6.89 8.86 -2.84
N GLU A 50 -7.07 8.14 -1.73
CA GLU A 50 -8.29 8.18 -0.92
C GLU A 50 -9.60 8.01 -1.76
N GLU A 51 -9.56 7.15 -2.78
CA GLU A 51 -10.64 6.98 -3.77
C GLU A 51 -11.98 6.59 -3.10
N PRO A 52 -13.00 7.47 -3.13
CA PRO A 52 -14.31 7.14 -2.58
C PRO A 52 -14.98 6.04 -3.40
N GLY A 53 -15.52 5.02 -2.73
CA GLY A 53 -16.35 3.99 -3.39
C GLY A 53 -15.57 2.83 -4.03
N VAL A 54 -14.24 2.87 -4.08
CA VAL A 54 -13.40 1.72 -4.43
C VAL A 54 -13.05 0.95 -3.16
N GLY A 55 -14.04 0.25 -2.60
CA GLY A 55 -13.84 -0.67 -1.49
C GLY A 55 -13.20 -0.09 -0.22
N ASN A 56 -13.20 1.24 0.00
CA ASN A 56 -12.67 1.99 1.16
C ASN A 56 -11.30 1.55 1.71
N GLY A 57 -10.58 0.68 1.00
CA GLY A 57 -9.49 -0.17 1.46
C GLY A 57 -8.17 0.55 1.55
N ASP A 58 -7.99 1.54 0.70
CA ASP A 58 -6.68 1.88 0.17
C ASP A 58 -6.42 3.37 0.27
N ASP A 59 -5.18 3.70 0.62
CA ASP A 59 -4.73 5.08 0.72
C ASP A 59 -4.08 5.51 -0.61
N VAL A 60 -3.50 4.56 -1.37
CA VAL A 60 -2.89 4.78 -2.68
C VAL A 60 -3.30 3.68 -3.66
N VAL A 61 -3.78 4.05 -4.85
CA VAL A 61 -4.18 3.12 -5.91
C VAL A 61 -3.34 3.35 -7.16
N ARG A 62 -2.76 2.28 -7.74
CA ARG A 62 -2.07 2.30 -9.03
C ARG A 62 -2.95 1.61 -10.07
N TYR A 63 -3.60 2.42 -10.92
CA TYR A 63 -4.34 1.92 -12.06
C TYR A 63 -3.36 1.60 -13.19
N ARG A 64 -3.36 0.33 -13.62
CA ARG A 64 -2.58 -0.17 -14.75
C ARG A 64 -3.45 -0.22 -16.01
N VAL A 65 -2.83 -0.33 -17.19
CA VAL A 65 -3.55 -0.51 -18.47
C VAL A 65 -4.55 -1.67 -18.41
N ARG A 66 -4.19 -2.75 -17.73
CA ARG A 66 -5.06 -3.89 -17.44
C ARG A 66 -4.85 -4.38 -16.00
N PRO A 67 -5.84 -5.06 -15.39
CA PRO A 67 -5.67 -5.72 -14.11
C PRO A 67 -4.42 -6.65 -14.08
N PRO A 68 -3.83 -6.89 -12.90
CA PRO A 68 -4.26 -6.38 -11.59
C PRO A 68 -3.86 -4.92 -11.38
N HIS A 69 -4.83 -4.11 -10.93
CA HIS A 69 -4.55 -2.82 -10.32
C HIS A 69 -3.98 -3.04 -8.91
N VAL A 70 -3.24 -2.06 -8.40
CA VAL A 70 -2.59 -2.17 -7.10
C VAL A 70 -3.22 -1.24 -6.10
N TYR A 71 -3.53 -1.79 -4.93
CA TYR A 71 -4.30 -1.16 -3.87
C TYR A 71 -3.47 -1.23 -2.59
N THR A 72 -3.00 -0.08 -2.11
CA THR A 72 -2.06 -0.01 -0.99
C THR A 72 -2.72 0.68 0.20
N GLN A 73 -2.84 -0.04 1.31
CA GLN A 73 -3.12 0.51 2.62
C GLN A 73 -1.79 0.90 3.28
N VAL A 74 -1.65 2.18 3.61
CA VAL A 74 -0.49 2.76 4.28
C VAL A 74 -0.76 2.91 5.78
N LYS A 75 0.20 2.54 6.61
CA LYS A 75 0.18 2.77 8.06
C LYS A 75 1.54 3.24 8.53
N TYR A 76 1.55 4.36 9.25
CA TYR A 76 2.78 4.91 9.82
C TYR A 76 2.74 4.90 11.35
N THR A 77 3.92 4.84 11.96
CA THR A 77 4.11 5.02 13.40
C THR A 77 5.40 5.75 13.69
N THR A 78 5.43 6.53 14.76
CA THR A 78 6.66 7.02 15.40
C THR A 78 7.11 6.13 16.56
N ASP A 79 6.26 5.19 17.00
CA ASP A 79 6.55 4.20 18.04
C ASP A 79 6.61 2.78 17.43
N ASN A 80 7.80 2.17 17.47
CA ASN A 80 8.06 0.83 16.96
C ASN A 80 7.87 -0.31 17.99
N ARG A 81 7.31 -0.04 19.17
CA ARG A 81 7.01 -1.08 20.17
C ARG A 81 5.96 -2.09 19.71
N THR A 82 5.00 -1.65 18.89
CA THR A 82 3.99 -2.55 18.31
C THR A 82 4.43 -3.03 16.94
N SER A 83 4.62 -4.35 16.83
CA SER A 83 4.95 -5.01 15.57
C SER A 83 3.68 -5.45 14.82
N VAL A 84 3.81 -5.67 13.51
CA VAL A 84 2.75 -6.22 12.67
C VAL A 84 2.62 -7.72 12.96
N GLY A 85 1.48 -8.12 13.52
CA GLY A 85 1.07 -9.48 13.84
C GLY A 85 -0.45 -9.56 13.82
N LEU A 86 -1.02 -10.76 13.99
CA LEU A 86 -2.48 -10.95 14.05
C LEU A 86 -3.16 -9.95 15.00
N THR A 87 -2.66 -9.81 16.24
CA THR A 87 -3.24 -8.90 17.24
C THR A 87 -3.31 -7.47 16.72
N TYR A 88 -2.22 -6.95 16.16
CA TYR A 88 -2.21 -5.59 15.59
C TYR A 88 -3.18 -5.45 14.41
N LEU A 89 -3.18 -6.44 13.51
CA LEU A 89 -4.04 -6.43 12.31
C LEU A 89 -5.52 -6.48 12.66
N ASP A 90 -5.89 -7.24 13.71
CA ASP A 90 -7.25 -7.37 14.21
C ASP A 90 -7.69 -6.13 15.01
N ASP A 91 -6.89 -5.70 16.00
CA ASP A 91 -7.18 -4.54 16.86
C ASP A 91 -7.39 -3.25 16.04
N LYS A 92 -6.67 -3.12 14.91
CA LYS A 92 -6.81 -1.98 14.00
C LYS A 92 -7.83 -2.21 12.88
N GLY A 93 -8.46 -3.38 12.83
CA GLY A 93 -9.42 -3.77 11.79
C GLY A 93 -8.82 -3.84 10.39
N ILE A 94 -7.49 -3.89 10.26
CA ILE A 94 -6.77 -3.84 8.98
C ILE A 94 -7.07 -5.09 8.17
N ILE A 95 -6.95 -6.28 8.78
CA ILE A 95 -7.16 -7.53 8.04
C ILE A 95 -8.61 -7.70 7.60
N LYS A 96 -9.57 -7.31 8.46
CA LYS A 96 -11.00 -7.31 8.13
C LYS A 96 -11.30 -6.37 6.96
N LYS A 97 -10.69 -5.20 6.97
CA LYS A 97 -10.82 -4.20 5.90
C LYS A 97 -10.24 -4.73 4.59
N LEU A 98 -9.00 -5.24 4.59
CA LEU A 98 -8.37 -5.85 3.42
C LEU A 98 -9.20 -7.02 2.85
N ALA A 99 -9.76 -7.88 3.70
CA ALA A 99 -10.63 -8.97 3.27
C ALA A 99 -11.93 -8.48 2.63
N ALA A 100 -12.55 -7.44 3.19
CA ALA A 100 -13.74 -6.82 2.61
C ALA A 100 -13.43 -6.18 1.25
N THR A 101 -12.32 -5.44 1.15
CA THR A 101 -11.85 -4.82 -0.10
C THR A 101 -11.54 -5.88 -1.16
N HIS A 102 -10.79 -6.93 -0.81
CA HIS A 102 -10.49 -8.05 -1.70
C HIS A 102 -11.76 -8.68 -2.27
N LYS A 103 -12.73 -8.97 -1.40
CA LYS A 103 -14.03 -9.54 -1.80
C LYS A 103 -14.78 -8.66 -2.79
N ILE A 104 -14.76 -7.34 -2.59
CA ILE A 104 -15.43 -6.39 -3.49
C ILE A 104 -14.72 -6.35 -4.85
N LEU A 105 -13.38 -6.20 -4.85
CA LEU A 105 -12.59 -6.05 -6.07
C LEU A 105 -12.55 -7.32 -6.92
N THR A 106 -12.63 -8.49 -6.30
CA THR A 106 -12.61 -9.79 -6.99
C THR A 106 -14.00 -10.35 -7.28
N ALA A 107 -15.08 -9.61 -6.97
CA ALA A 107 -16.46 -10.09 -7.12
C ALA A 107 -16.80 -10.54 -8.56
N ASN A 108 -16.17 -9.92 -9.56
CA ASN A 108 -16.34 -10.24 -10.98
C ASN A 108 -15.25 -11.19 -11.53
N GLY A 109 -14.37 -11.71 -10.68
CA GLY A 109 -13.24 -12.54 -11.08
C GLY A 109 -12.02 -11.76 -11.60
N ASP A 110 -12.03 -10.42 -11.47
CA ASP A 110 -10.89 -9.60 -11.84
C ASP A 110 -9.71 -9.82 -10.86
N PRO A 111 -8.47 -9.99 -11.36
CA PRO A 111 -7.31 -10.14 -10.49
C PRO A 111 -6.99 -8.81 -9.81
N VAL A 112 -6.50 -8.88 -8.58
CA VAL A 112 -6.16 -7.71 -7.76
C VAL A 112 -4.77 -7.88 -7.14
N GLU A 113 -4.09 -6.77 -6.85
CA GLU A 113 -2.88 -6.77 -6.03
C GLU A 113 -3.14 -5.87 -4.81
N LEU A 114 -3.14 -6.43 -3.61
CA LEU A 114 -3.28 -5.68 -2.37
C LEU A 114 -1.92 -5.55 -1.67
N ARG A 115 -1.69 -4.42 -1.00
CA ARG A 115 -0.45 -4.17 -0.26
C ARG A 115 -0.72 -3.50 1.08
N LEU A 116 -0.03 -3.94 2.12
CA LEU A 116 0.08 -3.23 3.40
C LEU A 116 1.47 -2.64 3.51
N ALA A 117 1.58 -1.31 3.41
CA ALA A 117 2.84 -0.59 3.53
C ALA A 117 2.95 0.05 4.93
N THR A 118 4.00 -0.28 5.66
CA THR A 118 4.25 0.31 6.99
C THR A 118 5.71 0.27 7.41
N ASN A 119 6.11 1.22 8.24
CA ASN A 119 7.41 1.20 8.89
C ASN A 119 7.47 0.28 10.13
N ARG A 120 6.35 -0.31 10.57
CA ARG A 120 6.36 -1.30 11.65
C ARG A 120 7.07 -2.60 11.23
N PRO A 121 7.93 -3.20 12.09
CA PRO A 121 8.49 -4.53 11.84
C PRO A 121 7.42 -5.63 11.99
N HIS A 122 7.68 -6.84 11.48
CA HIS A 122 6.82 -7.99 11.80
C HIS A 122 7.03 -8.45 13.24
N ASP A 123 5.99 -9.04 13.82
CA ASP A 123 6.10 -9.82 15.05
C ASP A 123 6.80 -11.15 14.72
N PRO A 124 7.99 -11.43 15.31
CA PRO A 124 8.70 -12.68 15.07
C PRO A 124 7.96 -13.91 15.61
N ASN A 125 6.98 -13.72 16.49
CA ASN A 125 6.16 -14.80 17.06
C ASN A 125 4.89 -15.08 16.25
N ASP A 126 4.51 -14.20 15.32
CA ASP A 126 3.36 -14.46 14.44
C ASP A 126 3.70 -15.61 13.48
N VAL A 127 2.91 -16.68 13.56
CA VAL A 127 3.18 -17.93 12.85
C VAL A 127 3.16 -17.76 11.32
N LEU A 128 2.38 -16.83 10.79
CA LEU A 128 2.31 -16.59 9.35
C LEU A 128 3.36 -15.55 8.92
N LEU A 129 3.44 -14.40 9.60
CA LEU A 129 4.31 -13.29 9.20
C LEU A 129 5.80 -13.58 9.35
N LYS A 130 6.21 -14.43 10.31
CA LYS A 130 7.62 -14.84 10.44
C LYS A 130 8.15 -15.58 9.21
N ASP A 131 7.24 -16.15 8.41
CA ASP A 131 7.54 -16.88 7.17
C ASP A 131 7.30 -16.04 5.92
N ARG A 132 7.14 -14.71 6.06
CA ARG A 132 7.06 -13.79 4.92
C ARG A 132 8.28 -13.95 4.03
N ASP A 133 8.06 -14.13 2.73
CA ASP A 133 9.14 -14.26 1.78
C ASP A 133 9.84 -12.91 1.57
N GLY A 134 11.15 -12.88 1.79
CA GLY A 134 11.95 -11.65 1.66
C GLY A 134 12.13 -11.18 0.21
N ARG A 135 11.76 -12.00 -0.79
CA ARG A 135 11.93 -11.68 -2.21
C ARG A 135 10.76 -10.90 -2.79
N ASP A 136 9.54 -11.20 -2.33
CA ASP A 136 8.31 -10.64 -2.89
C ASP A 136 7.33 -10.13 -1.83
N SER A 137 7.69 -10.16 -0.54
CA SER A 137 6.86 -9.70 0.58
C SER A 137 5.55 -10.49 0.79
N ARG A 138 5.39 -11.67 0.17
CA ARG A 138 4.16 -12.48 0.29
C ARG A 138 4.26 -13.52 1.40
N LEU A 139 3.09 -13.99 1.86
CA LEU A 139 2.98 -15.10 2.81
C LEU A 139 2.81 -16.45 2.11
N VAL A 140 2.18 -16.47 0.94
CA VAL A 140 2.03 -17.65 0.09
C VAL A 140 3.31 -17.83 -0.73
N PRO A 141 3.86 -19.05 -0.89
CA PRO A 141 3.24 -20.35 -0.61
C PRO A 141 3.39 -20.86 0.84
N ARG A 142 4.23 -20.26 1.68
CA ARG A 142 4.54 -20.81 3.02
C ARG A 142 3.31 -20.87 3.92
N ALA A 143 2.46 -19.86 3.90
CA ALA A 143 1.20 -19.83 4.65
C ALA A 143 0.26 -20.99 4.31
N ALA A 144 0.32 -21.51 3.09
CA ALA A 144 -0.52 -22.61 2.60
C ALA A 144 -0.03 -24.00 3.04
N GLN A 145 1.19 -24.10 3.56
CA GLN A 145 1.77 -25.38 3.97
C GLN A 145 1.10 -25.93 5.24
N ASP A 146 1.30 -27.22 5.50
CA ASP A 146 0.80 -27.96 6.65
C ASP A 146 -0.74 -28.09 6.77
N GLY A 147 -1.17 -29.19 7.39
CA GLY A 147 -2.59 -29.49 7.59
C GLY A 147 -3.27 -28.63 8.68
N PRO A 148 -4.61 -28.65 8.77
CA PRO A 148 -5.41 -27.78 9.65
C PRO A 148 -5.07 -27.87 11.14
N LYS A 149 -4.52 -29.01 11.61
CA LYS A 149 -4.17 -29.23 13.03
C LYS A 149 -2.80 -28.66 13.41
N SER A 150 -1.98 -28.23 12.45
CA SER A 150 -0.66 -27.65 12.71
C SER A 150 -0.76 -26.26 13.34
N ALA A 151 0.35 -25.73 13.85
CA ALA A 151 0.40 -24.34 14.30
C ALA A 151 -0.01 -23.36 13.19
N ARG A 152 0.40 -23.65 11.94
CA ARG A 152 0.06 -22.83 10.78
C ARG A 152 -1.41 -22.93 10.39
N GLY A 153 -1.98 -24.14 10.40
CA GLY A 153 -3.42 -24.34 10.16
C GLY A 153 -4.27 -23.57 11.17
N LYS A 154 -3.93 -23.65 12.46
CA LYS A 154 -4.59 -22.86 13.51
C LYS A 154 -4.42 -21.35 13.31
N ALA A 155 -3.23 -20.90 12.89
CA ALA A 155 -2.98 -19.49 12.62
C ALA A 155 -3.81 -18.99 11.42
N ARG A 156 -3.94 -19.78 10.34
CA ARG A 156 -4.86 -19.45 9.23
C ARG A 156 -6.31 -19.34 9.70
N THR A 157 -6.79 -20.29 10.50
CA THR A 157 -8.14 -20.22 11.06
C THR A 157 -8.35 -18.96 11.92
N ALA A 158 -7.36 -18.59 12.74
CA ALA A 158 -7.43 -17.38 13.57
C ALA A 158 -7.42 -16.09 12.72
N TRP A 159 -6.55 -16.00 11.71
CA TRP A 159 -6.51 -14.90 10.77
C TRP A 159 -7.82 -14.77 9.98
N ALA A 160 -8.43 -15.89 9.56
CA ALA A 160 -9.70 -15.89 8.85
C ALA A 160 -10.83 -15.36 9.74
N THR A 161 -10.81 -15.75 11.02
CA THR A 161 -11.76 -15.27 12.02
C THR A 161 -11.62 -13.76 12.23
N ALA A 162 -10.41 -13.24 12.44
CA ALA A 162 -10.14 -11.80 12.57
C ALA A 162 -10.53 -11.02 11.30
N ALA A 163 -10.28 -11.62 10.13
CA ALA A 163 -10.69 -11.06 8.85
C ALA A 163 -12.21 -11.08 8.62
N GLY A 164 -12.99 -11.77 9.45
CA GLY A 164 -14.43 -11.94 9.28
C GLY A 164 -14.79 -12.78 8.05
N THR A 165 -13.95 -13.75 7.68
CA THR A 165 -14.12 -14.60 6.51
C THR A 165 -13.77 -16.07 6.81
N ASN A 166 -13.83 -16.95 5.82
CA ASN A 166 -13.42 -18.35 5.96
C ASN A 166 -11.97 -18.57 5.49
N GLU A 167 -11.39 -19.73 5.82
CA GLU A 167 -9.98 -20.01 5.50
C GLU A 167 -9.69 -19.98 3.99
N ALA A 168 -10.62 -20.44 3.13
CA ALA A 168 -10.44 -20.41 1.69
C ALA A 168 -10.36 -18.97 1.15
N ALA A 169 -11.26 -18.10 1.61
CA ALA A 169 -11.26 -16.68 1.24
C ALA A 169 -10.07 -15.93 1.83
N LEU A 170 -9.62 -16.29 3.04
CA LEU A 170 -8.35 -15.78 3.58
C LEU A 170 -7.19 -16.17 2.66
N MET A 171 -7.10 -17.43 2.22
CA MET A 171 -6.00 -17.86 1.37
C MET A 171 -6.01 -17.17 0.01
N ALA A 172 -7.18 -16.92 -0.57
CA ALA A 172 -7.30 -16.10 -1.78
C ALA A 172 -6.78 -14.67 -1.54
N LEU A 173 -7.18 -14.04 -0.43
CA LEU A 173 -6.63 -12.74 -0.03
C LEU A 173 -5.10 -12.78 0.12
N LEU A 174 -4.55 -13.79 0.81
CA LEU A 174 -3.12 -13.89 1.08
C LEU A 174 -2.28 -14.17 -0.18
N ASP A 175 -2.87 -14.71 -1.24
CA ASP A 175 -2.21 -14.90 -2.54
C ASP A 175 -2.01 -13.56 -3.27
N ASP A 176 -2.95 -12.63 -3.09
CA ASP A 176 -2.94 -11.30 -3.69
C ASP A 176 -2.30 -10.22 -2.79
N LEU A 177 -2.05 -10.51 -1.51
CA LEU A 177 -1.60 -9.55 -0.49
C LEU A 177 -0.09 -9.56 -0.27
N HIS A 178 0.52 -8.37 -0.38
CA HIS A 178 1.93 -8.12 -0.06
C HIS A 178 2.05 -7.35 1.26
N PHE A 179 3.03 -7.74 2.07
CA PHE A 179 3.36 -7.09 3.34
C PHE A 179 4.66 -6.28 3.18
N ASP A 180 4.54 -5.02 2.74
CA ASP A 180 5.67 -4.08 2.63
C ASP A 180 5.93 -3.42 4.00
N ILE A 181 6.36 -4.26 4.95
CA ILE A 181 6.59 -3.93 6.35
C ILE A 181 8.06 -3.60 6.63
N ALA A 182 8.34 -2.97 7.77
CA ALA A 182 9.66 -2.45 8.14
C ALA A 182 10.23 -1.48 7.09
N TYR A 183 9.36 -0.78 6.37
CA TYR A 183 9.77 0.15 5.32
C TYR A 183 9.85 1.57 5.89
N GLU A 184 11.01 1.89 6.45
CA GLU A 184 11.27 3.14 7.16
C GLU A 184 11.13 4.38 6.27
N LEU A 185 10.67 5.48 6.86
CA LEU A 185 10.45 6.76 6.17
C LEU A 185 11.70 7.23 5.41
N LYS A 186 12.88 7.19 6.07
CA LYS A 186 14.14 7.58 5.42
C LYS A 186 14.43 6.72 4.19
N ARG A 187 14.23 5.41 4.28
CA ARG A 187 14.47 4.51 3.16
C ARG A 187 13.51 4.80 2.00
N LEU A 188 12.23 5.01 2.28
CA LEU A 188 11.25 5.40 1.28
C LEU A 188 11.66 6.72 0.60
N HIS A 189 12.11 7.69 1.38
CA HIS A 189 12.62 8.96 0.86
C HIS A 189 13.83 8.76 -0.06
N ASP A 190 14.83 7.98 0.36
CA ASP A 190 16.02 7.68 -0.44
C ASP A 190 15.65 6.97 -1.76
N ASP A 191 14.73 6.00 -1.72
CA ASP A 191 14.25 5.27 -2.90
C ASP A 191 13.47 6.20 -3.86
N VAL A 192 12.70 7.14 -3.33
CA VAL A 192 12.01 8.18 -4.12
C VAL A 192 13.01 9.11 -4.79
N ALA A 193 14.03 9.58 -4.06
CA ALA A 193 15.09 10.41 -4.61
C ALA A 193 15.80 9.71 -5.77
N LEU A 194 16.11 8.42 -5.62
CA LEU A 194 16.73 7.62 -6.68
C LEU A 194 15.82 7.51 -7.92
N LEU A 195 14.52 7.28 -7.73
CA LEU A 195 13.55 7.24 -8.84
C LEU A 195 13.39 8.59 -9.53
N MET A 196 13.40 9.70 -8.78
CA MET A 196 13.39 11.05 -9.34
C MET A 196 14.63 11.27 -10.21
N ALA A 197 15.82 10.92 -9.71
CA ALA A 197 17.06 11.02 -10.47
C ALA A 197 17.04 10.16 -11.74
N ALA A 198 16.53 8.92 -11.64
CA ALA A 198 16.38 8.02 -12.79
C ALA A 198 15.42 8.57 -13.86
N ASN A 199 14.49 9.43 -13.47
CA ASN A 199 13.56 10.12 -14.37
C ASN A 199 14.07 11.51 -14.81
N GLY A 200 15.31 11.88 -14.48
CA GLY A 200 15.91 13.16 -14.85
C GLY A 200 15.43 14.36 -14.04
N LEU A 201 14.79 14.13 -12.89
CA LEU A 201 14.34 15.18 -11.99
C LEU A 201 15.42 15.51 -10.95
N ARG A 202 15.38 16.74 -10.43
CA ARG A 202 16.16 17.15 -9.26
C ARG A 202 15.75 16.29 -8.05
N SER A 203 16.72 15.72 -7.33
CA SER A 203 16.49 14.66 -6.34
C SER A 203 17.13 14.88 -4.97
N ASP A 204 17.56 16.11 -4.64
CA ASP A 204 17.95 16.43 -3.26
C ASP A 204 16.73 16.48 -2.31
N ASP A 205 16.97 16.40 -1.01
CA ASP A 205 15.95 16.35 0.04
C ASP A 205 14.86 17.41 -0.12
N ASN A 206 15.24 18.67 -0.40
CA ASN A 206 14.27 19.74 -0.60
C ASN A 206 13.37 19.48 -1.83
N ALA A 207 13.88 18.86 -2.90
CA ALA A 207 13.07 18.53 -4.07
C ALA A 207 12.07 17.39 -3.77
N VAL A 208 12.47 16.40 -2.97
CA VAL A 208 11.59 15.33 -2.51
C VAL A 208 10.48 15.90 -1.63
N ASP A 209 10.83 16.73 -0.64
CA ASP A 209 9.88 17.41 0.25
C ASP A 209 8.89 18.31 -0.48
N GLN A 210 9.35 19.01 -1.52
CA GLN A 210 8.46 19.84 -2.33
C GLN A 210 7.51 19.00 -3.18
N SER A 211 7.93 17.81 -3.59
CA SER A 211 7.10 16.90 -4.38
C SER A 211 5.92 16.35 -3.57
N THR A 212 6.16 15.95 -2.31
CA THR A 212 5.09 15.47 -1.42
C THR A 212 4.07 16.58 -1.11
N LYS A 213 4.53 17.82 -0.89
CA LYS A 213 3.67 19.01 -0.73
C LYS A 213 2.88 19.31 -1.99
N TRP A 214 3.49 19.17 -3.16
CA TRP A 214 2.80 19.38 -4.43
C TRP A 214 1.68 18.37 -4.62
N VAL A 215 1.94 17.07 -4.39
CA VAL A 215 0.91 16.03 -4.50
C VAL A 215 -0.24 16.26 -3.51
N SER A 216 0.07 16.57 -2.24
CA SER A 216 -0.98 16.81 -1.23
C SER A 216 -1.85 18.04 -1.53
N SER A 217 -1.28 19.05 -2.20
CA SER A 217 -2.06 20.22 -2.66
C SER A 217 -3.05 19.87 -3.78
N ARG A 218 -2.75 18.85 -4.59
CA ARG A 218 -3.60 18.40 -5.71
C ARG A 218 -4.76 17.50 -5.28
N SER A 219 -4.64 16.84 -4.12
CA SER A 219 -5.65 15.95 -3.54
C SER A 219 -6.64 16.65 -2.61
N SER A 220 -6.45 17.96 -2.32
CA SER A 220 -7.39 18.71 -1.49
C SER A 220 -8.73 18.96 -2.22
N PRO A 221 -9.89 18.83 -1.54
CA PRO A 221 -11.22 19.05 -2.12
C PRO A 221 -11.38 20.55 -2.42
N GLY A 222 -10.94 20.96 -3.60
CA GLY A 222 -10.90 22.36 -4.02
C GLY A 222 -10.29 22.59 -5.41
N THR A 223 -9.69 21.57 -6.02
CA THR A 223 -9.17 21.66 -7.40
C THR A 223 -9.69 20.51 -8.24
N ALA A 224 -11.02 20.41 -8.37
CA ALA A 224 -11.65 19.61 -9.41
C ALA A 224 -11.58 20.34 -10.77
N ASP A 225 -10.37 20.70 -11.19
CA ASP A 225 -10.06 21.01 -12.60
C ASP A 225 -9.02 19.98 -13.03
N SER A 226 -9.52 18.81 -13.45
CA SER A 226 -8.71 17.82 -14.13
C SER A 226 -8.50 18.28 -15.58
N PRO A 227 -7.26 18.60 -16.02
CA PRO A 227 -6.99 18.88 -17.42
C PRO A 227 -7.06 17.63 -18.32
N TRP A 228 -7.46 16.47 -17.78
CA TRP A 228 -7.54 15.19 -18.49
C TRP A 228 -8.96 14.72 -18.81
N GLN A 229 -9.97 15.60 -18.75
CA GLN A 229 -11.23 15.34 -19.43
C GLN A 229 -11.06 15.63 -20.93
N THR A 230 -10.66 14.61 -21.70
CA THR A 230 -10.83 14.64 -23.15
C THR A 230 -12.32 14.77 -23.46
N SER A 231 -12.70 15.91 -24.05
CA SER A 231 -14.05 16.16 -24.54
C SER A 231 -14.42 15.11 -25.60
N THR A 232 -15.27 14.16 -25.26
CA THR A 232 -16.00 13.37 -26.26
C THR A 232 -17.20 14.18 -26.71
N THR A 233 -17.00 15.08 -27.65
CA THR A 233 -18.10 15.64 -28.47
C THR A 233 -18.31 14.67 -29.64
N PRO A 234 -19.52 14.10 -29.84
CA PRO A 234 -19.79 13.33 -31.05
C PRO A 234 -19.88 14.28 -32.25
N LEU A 235 -19.20 13.95 -33.34
CA LEU A 235 -19.37 14.62 -34.63
C LEU A 235 -20.83 14.45 -35.12
N PRO A 236 -21.47 15.51 -35.62
CA PRO A 236 -22.79 15.40 -36.21
C PRO A 236 -22.70 14.63 -37.54
N ARG A 237 -23.72 13.80 -37.79
CA ARG A 237 -23.95 13.18 -39.11
C ARG A 237 -24.48 14.21 -40.10
#